data_AF-A0A452Y484-F1
#
_entry.id   AF-A0A452Y484-F1
#
_cell.length_a   1.000
_cell.length_b   1.000
_cell.length_c   1.000
_cell.angle_alpha   90.00
_cell.angle_beta   90.00
_cell.angle_gamma   90.00
#
_symmetry.space_group_name_H-M   'P 1'
#
loop_
_entity.id
_entity.type
_entity.pdbx_description
1 polymer ?
#
loop_
_entity_poly.entity_id
_entity_poly.type
_entity_poly.pdbx_seq_one_letter_code
_entity_poly.pdbx_strand_id
1 'polypeptide(L)'
;MKYCSDPCCILFTCSARFIGNHGFSIGVDDVQPGESLNQKKKITIDEGYEKCHELIALYSKGDLIPQPGCNRAQTLESQISCLLNKLRETAGDDCMSTLHWRNSPLIMSQCGSKGSPINISQMVVCVGQQSVGGRRAPNGFIDRTLPHFPINSKTPAAKGFVANSFYTGLTATEFFFHTMGGREGLVDTAVKTAETGYMSRRLMKGLEDLSVFYDQTVRNASGGIVQFVYGDDGMDPVKMEGKGGRPLNLDQLFMKVMATCPQRGHDTLSPELILQMLNDKLSGQDASSGGCSDKFKEMLRKFFEDRIKMLRSTWRALQLDEDRVGKRDSSIEERVAADISGISAKQLQVFLDTCLSRYHSKIIEAGASIGAIGAQSIGEPGTQMTLKTFHFAGVASMNVTLGVPRIKEIINAVKKISTPIITTELLSEQDELFAAKVKCSIEKVVLGEVAAAIKIVLRSNQPHLVVELDMQRTERYMGISSDTVQLSILNDPKIKLKSEHVRVIDETKLRIYPTGTDKSKLQLELHNLKSMLPKLIVKVDEV
;
A
#
# COMPACT_ATOMS: atom_id res chain seq x y z
N MET A 1 -35.09 3.02 -9.35
CA MET A 1 -34.53 1.86 -10.08
C MET A 1 -35.04 1.74 -11.52
N LYS A 2 -36.35 1.87 -11.81
CA LYS A 2 -36.88 1.74 -13.20
C LYS A 2 -36.23 2.68 -14.24
N TYR A 3 -35.96 3.94 -13.88
CA TYR A 3 -35.30 4.88 -14.80
C TYR A 3 -33.84 4.56 -15.14
N CYS A 4 -33.16 3.68 -14.40
CA CYS A 4 -31.80 3.22 -14.73
C CYS A 4 -31.78 1.87 -15.44
N SER A 5 -32.76 0.99 -15.19
CA SER A 5 -32.85 -0.30 -15.89
C SER A 5 -33.08 -0.10 -17.38
N ASP A 6 -33.95 0.84 -17.75
CA ASP A 6 -34.39 0.97 -19.15
C ASP A 6 -33.25 1.45 -20.07
N PRO A 7 -32.44 2.48 -19.73
CA PRO A 7 -31.28 2.85 -20.53
C PRO A 7 -30.23 1.73 -20.64
N CYS A 8 -30.00 0.95 -19.58
CA CYS A 8 -29.06 -0.17 -19.62
C CYS A 8 -29.54 -1.27 -20.58
N CYS A 9 -30.84 -1.60 -20.56
CA CYS A 9 -31.42 -2.57 -21.50
C CYS A 9 -31.37 -2.08 -22.95
N ILE A 10 -31.63 -0.79 -23.18
CA ILE A 10 -31.51 -0.16 -24.51
C ILE A 10 -30.07 -0.25 -24.98
N LEU A 11 -29.10 0.15 -24.14
CA LEU A 11 -27.67 0.08 -24.46
C LEU A 11 -27.27 -1.36 -24.81
N PHE A 12 -27.64 -2.34 -23.99
CA PHE A 12 -27.33 -3.75 -24.25
C PHE A 12 -27.87 -4.21 -25.61
N THR A 13 -29.14 -3.90 -25.90
CA THR A 13 -29.80 -4.33 -27.15
C THR A 13 -29.16 -3.66 -28.37
N CYS A 14 -28.86 -2.37 -28.29
CA CYS A 14 -28.20 -1.62 -29.35
C CYS A 14 -26.77 -2.11 -29.58
N SER A 15 -25.98 -2.27 -28.50
CA SER A 15 -24.60 -2.73 -28.58
C SER A 15 -24.50 -4.15 -29.14
N ALA A 16 -25.38 -5.07 -28.73
CA ALA A 16 -25.39 -6.45 -29.22
C ALA A 16 -25.65 -6.53 -30.74
N ARG A 17 -26.61 -5.75 -31.24
CA ARG A 17 -26.90 -5.68 -32.69
C ARG A 17 -25.81 -4.95 -33.45
N PHE A 18 -25.30 -3.84 -32.91
CA PHE A 18 -24.25 -3.05 -33.54
C PHE A 18 -22.96 -3.85 -33.71
N ILE A 19 -22.48 -4.53 -32.66
CA ILE A 19 -21.22 -5.28 -32.73
C ILE A 19 -21.34 -6.49 -33.67
N GLY A 20 -22.52 -7.12 -33.72
CA GLY A 20 -22.79 -8.22 -34.66
C GLY A 20 -22.78 -7.79 -36.12
N ASN A 21 -23.30 -6.58 -36.43
CA ASN A 21 -23.32 -6.05 -37.80
C ASN A 21 -22.00 -5.39 -38.21
N HIS A 22 -21.30 -4.72 -37.28
CA HIS A 22 -20.03 -4.07 -37.55
C HIS A 22 -18.90 -5.09 -37.75
N GLY A 23 -18.95 -6.20 -37.01
CA GLY A 23 -17.87 -7.18 -36.95
C GLY A 23 -16.72 -6.68 -36.08
N PHE A 24 -16.31 -7.49 -35.12
CA PHE A 24 -15.12 -7.24 -34.31
C PHE A 24 -14.38 -8.57 -34.12
N SER A 25 -13.19 -8.67 -34.71
CA SER A 25 -12.39 -9.89 -34.67
C SER A 25 -10.95 -9.59 -34.25
N ILE A 26 -10.32 -10.59 -33.65
CA ILE A 26 -8.89 -10.59 -33.34
C ILE A 26 -8.21 -11.62 -34.24
N GLY A 27 -7.16 -11.19 -34.94
CA GLY A 27 -6.34 -12.03 -35.80
C GLY A 27 -4.99 -12.37 -35.19
N VAL A 28 -4.23 -13.23 -35.88
CA VAL A 28 -2.81 -13.45 -35.57
C VAL A 28 -1.98 -12.22 -35.96
N ASP A 29 -2.39 -11.50 -37.01
CA ASP A 29 -1.72 -10.29 -37.50
C ASP A 29 -1.71 -9.15 -36.45
N ASP A 30 -2.74 -9.11 -35.60
CA ASP A 30 -2.89 -8.12 -34.51
C ASP A 30 -1.83 -8.26 -33.41
N VAL A 31 -1.24 -9.46 -33.31
CA VAL A 31 -0.24 -9.82 -32.29
C VAL A 31 1.14 -10.09 -32.90
N GLN A 32 1.27 -9.96 -34.21
CA GLN A 32 2.54 -10.14 -34.91
C GLN A 32 3.43 -8.90 -34.69
N PRO A 33 4.64 -9.05 -34.14
CA PRO A 33 5.57 -7.94 -33.98
C PRO A 33 6.13 -7.51 -35.34
N GLY A 34 6.08 -6.21 -35.62
CA GLY A 34 6.76 -5.62 -36.79
C GLY A 34 8.28 -5.77 -36.71
N GLU A 35 8.96 -5.72 -37.86
CA GLU A 35 10.42 -5.89 -37.93
C GLU A 35 11.19 -4.84 -37.12
N SER A 36 10.73 -3.58 -37.16
CA SER A 36 11.29 -2.49 -36.36
C SER A 36 11.20 -2.76 -34.86
N LEU A 37 10.08 -3.31 -34.40
CA LEU A 37 9.86 -3.68 -33.00
C LEU A 37 10.75 -4.86 -32.60
N ASN A 38 10.93 -5.85 -33.48
CA ASN A 38 11.83 -6.99 -33.22
C ASN A 38 13.30 -6.56 -33.10
N GLN A 39 13.74 -5.59 -33.90
CA GLN A 39 15.10 -5.04 -33.79
C GLN A 39 15.27 -4.27 -32.48
N LYS A 40 14.34 -3.36 -32.15
CA LYS A 40 14.36 -2.63 -30.88
C LYS A 40 14.34 -3.57 -29.69
N LYS A 41 13.44 -4.57 -29.70
CA LYS A 41 13.35 -5.61 -28.66
C LYS A 41 14.69 -6.27 -28.39
N LYS A 42 15.40 -6.71 -29.44
CA LYS A 42 16.71 -7.38 -29.29
C LYS A 42 17.71 -6.45 -28.61
N ILE A 43 17.84 -5.22 -29.11
CA ILE A 43 18.74 -4.20 -28.54
C ILE A 43 18.42 -3.97 -27.05
N THR A 44 17.16 -3.74 -26.71
CA THR A 44 16.74 -3.49 -25.32
C THR A 44 17.00 -4.68 -24.40
N ILE A 45 16.77 -5.91 -24.87
CA ILE A 45 17.02 -7.13 -24.08
C ILE A 45 18.52 -7.35 -23.87
N ASP A 46 19.32 -7.20 -24.93
CA ASP A 46 20.78 -7.40 -24.88
C ASP A 46 21.42 -6.37 -23.94
N GLU A 47 21.06 -5.09 -24.04
CA GLU A 47 21.51 -4.04 -23.11
C GLU A 47 21.13 -4.34 -21.64
N GLY A 48 19.94 -4.91 -21.43
CA GLY A 48 19.50 -5.33 -20.11
C GLY A 48 20.30 -6.49 -19.54
N TYR A 49 20.65 -7.46 -20.39
CA TYR A 49 21.45 -8.61 -20.02
C TYR A 49 22.88 -8.22 -19.70
N GLU A 50 23.50 -7.33 -20.47
CA GLU A 50 24.84 -6.80 -20.19
C GLU A 50 24.89 -6.13 -18.81
N LYS A 51 23.94 -5.25 -18.50
CA LYS A 51 23.82 -4.62 -17.18
C LYS A 51 23.64 -5.65 -16.05
N CYS A 52 22.88 -6.72 -16.28
CA CYS A 52 22.75 -7.81 -15.32
C CYS A 52 24.08 -8.55 -15.12
N HIS A 53 24.83 -8.80 -16.20
CA HIS A 53 26.13 -9.46 -16.14
C HIS A 53 27.16 -8.61 -15.39
N GLU A 54 27.17 -7.29 -15.59
CA GLU A 54 27.99 -6.35 -14.81
C GLU A 54 27.70 -6.43 -13.31
N LEU A 55 26.41 -6.41 -12.92
CA LEU A 55 26.01 -6.55 -11.51
C LEU A 55 26.43 -7.90 -10.91
N ILE A 56 26.33 -8.98 -11.68
CA ILE A 56 26.76 -10.32 -11.24
C ILE A 56 28.29 -10.38 -11.12
N ALA A 57 29.03 -9.71 -12.01
CA ALA A 57 30.48 -9.62 -11.94
C ALA A 57 30.94 -8.83 -10.70
N LEU A 58 30.32 -7.69 -10.41
CA LEU A 58 30.56 -6.92 -9.19
C LEU A 58 30.26 -7.72 -7.92
N TYR A 59 29.17 -8.49 -7.93
CA TYR A 59 28.84 -9.39 -6.82
C TYR A 59 29.90 -10.49 -6.63
N SER A 60 30.40 -11.06 -7.73
CA SER A 60 31.41 -12.13 -7.71
C SER A 60 32.77 -11.62 -7.22
N LYS A 61 33.11 -10.37 -7.50
CA LYS A 61 34.28 -9.67 -6.94
C LYS A 61 34.11 -9.28 -5.47
N GLY A 62 32.87 -9.17 -5.00
CA GLY A 62 32.54 -8.76 -3.62
C GLY A 62 32.37 -7.25 -3.44
N ASP A 63 32.43 -6.48 -4.52
CA ASP A 63 32.41 -5.01 -4.53
C ASP A 63 31.00 -4.41 -4.47
N LEU A 64 29.95 -5.24 -4.53
CA LEU A 64 28.57 -4.78 -4.51
C LEU A 64 28.20 -4.17 -3.14
N ILE A 65 27.87 -2.87 -3.16
CA ILE A 65 27.41 -2.13 -1.97
C ILE A 65 26.00 -2.60 -1.60
N PRO A 66 25.80 -3.15 -0.40
CA PRO A 66 24.48 -3.60 0.04
C PRO A 66 23.55 -2.39 0.25
N GLN A 67 22.29 -2.55 -0.18
CA GLN A 67 21.22 -1.60 0.15
C GLN A 67 20.87 -1.69 1.65
N PRO A 68 20.40 -0.59 2.27
CA PRO A 68 20.01 -0.58 3.67
C PRO A 68 19.02 -1.71 4.01
N GLY A 69 19.35 -2.50 5.04
CA GLY A 69 18.55 -3.63 5.51
C GLY A 69 18.60 -4.89 4.63
N CYS A 70 19.41 -4.92 3.57
CA CYS A 70 19.58 -6.09 2.71
C CYS A 70 20.99 -6.68 2.80
N ASN A 71 21.08 -8.01 2.72
CA ASN A 71 22.35 -8.67 2.47
C ASN A 71 22.81 -8.44 1.03
N ARG A 72 24.11 -8.53 0.72
CA ARG A 72 24.65 -8.37 -0.65
C ARG A 72 23.92 -9.22 -1.69
N ALA A 73 23.56 -10.47 -1.33
CA ALA A 73 22.80 -11.36 -2.22
C ALA A 73 21.36 -10.87 -2.44
N GLN A 74 20.69 -10.35 -1.41
CA GLN A 74 19.34 -9.79 -1.53
C GLN A 74 19.36 -8.46 -2.31
N THR A 75 20.39 -7.64 -2.12
CA THR A 75 20.61 -6.43 -2.92
C THR A 75 20.77 -6.76 -4.40
N LEU A 76 21.57 -7.78 -4.73
CA LEU A 76 21.70 -8.23 -6.11
C LEU A 76 20.34 -8.64 -6.71
N GLU A 77 19.58 -9.46 -5.98
CA GLU A 77 18.24 -9.91 -6.41
C GLU A 77 17.27 -8.74 -6.62
N SER A 78 17.26 -7.78 -5.70
CA SER A 78 16.43 -6.57 -5.77
C SER A 78 16.78 -5.71 -6.99
N GLN A 79 18.08 -5.43 -7.19
CA GLN A 79 18.56 -4.64 -8.31
C GLN A 79 18.27 -5.30 -9.66
N ILE A 80 18.54 -6.61 -9.79
CA ILE A 80 18.24 -7.35 -11.03
C ILE A 80 16.72 -7.38 -11.28
N SER A 81 15.91 -7.66 -10.27
CA SER A 81 14.45 -7.69 -10.44
C SER A 81 13.90 -6.33 -10.86
N CYS A 82 14.40 -5.24 -10.28
CA CYS A 82 14.06 -3.87 -10.66
C CYS A 82 14.44 -3.58 -12.12
N LEU A 83 15.66 -3.95 -12.52
CA LEU A 83 16.16 -3.77 -13.88
C LEU A 83 15.32 -4.53 -14.91
N LEU A 84 15.00 -5.80 -14.65
CA LEU A 84 14.19 -6.64 -15.55
C LEU A 84 12.73 -6.17 -15.65
N ASN A 85 12.17 -5.63 -14.57
CA ASN A 85 10.83 -5.02 -14.60
C ASN A 85 10.81 -3.74 -15.45
N LYS A 86 11.80 -2.87 -15.28
CA LYS A 86 11.96 -1.67 -16.12
C LYS A 86 12.11 -2.03 -17.59
N LEU A 87 12.89 -3.07 -17.89
CA LEU A 87 13.07 -3.57 -19.25
C LEU A 87 11.75 -3.96 -19.89
N ARG A 88 10.90 -4.69 -19.16
CA ARG A 88 9.56 -5.07 -19.64
C ARG A 88 8.68 -3.84 -19.88
N GLU A 89 8.72 -2.86 -18.98
CA GLU A 89 7.94 -1.62 -19.11
C GLU A 89 8.36 -0.84 -20.37
N THR A 90 9.66 -0.59 -20.55
CA THR A 90 10.18 0.09 -21.75
C THR A 90 9.81 -0.65 -23.04
N ALA A 91 9.99 -1.96 -23.06
CA ALA A 91 9.64 -2.78 -24.22
C ALA A 91 8.11 -2.82 -24.47
N GLY A 92 7.30 -2.67 -23.41
CA GLY A 92 5.85 -2.55 -23.49
C GLY A 92 5.39 -1.20 -24.05
N ASP A 93 6.00 -0.11 -23.62
CA ASP A 93 5.69 1.24 -24.12
C ASP A 93 6.07 1.40 -25.60
N ASP A 94 7.20 0.84 -25.99
CA ASP A 94 7.63 0.74 -27.39
C ASP A 94 6.63 -0.06 -28.24
N CYS A 95 6.05 -1.13 -27.68
CA CYS A 95 4.99 -1.88 -28.34
C CYS A 95 3.76 -0.99 -28.57
N MET A 96 3.30 -0.31 -27.52
CA MET A 96 2.06 0.48 -27.56
C MET A 96 2.14 1.65 -28.53
N SER A 97 3.32 2.28 -28.64
CA SER A 97 3.55 3.36 -29.60
C SER A 97 3.62 2.88 -31.06
N THR A 98 3.95 1.60 -31.28
CA THR A 98 4.10 1.03 -32.62
C THR A 98 2.80 0.43 -33.17
N LEU A 99 1.91 -0.04 -32.29
CA LEU A 99 0.64 -0.67 -32.71
C LEU A 99 -0.31 0.33 -33.36
N HIS A 100 -0.97 -0.10 -34.43
CA HIS A 100 -1.96 0.73 -35.11
C HIS A 100 -3.21 0.94 -34.22
N TRP A 101 -3.82 2.12 -34.29
CA TRP A 101 -4.99 2.48 -33.48
C TRP A 101 -6.23 1.60 -33.71
N ARG A 102 -6.35 0.97 -34.90
CA ARG A 102 -7.41 -0.01 -35.21
C ARG A 102 -7.15 -1.42 -34.67
N ASN A 103 -6.00 -1.65 -34.02
CA ASN A 103 -5.66 -2.97 -33.54
C ASN A 103 -6.67 -3.43 -32.46
N SER A 104 -7.28 -4.60 -32.64
CA SER A 104 -8.37 -5.08 -31.79
C SER A 104 -7.98 -5.22 -30.31
N PRO A 105 -6.83 -5.82 -29.94
CA PRO A 105 -6.39 -5.91 -28.54
C PRO A 105 -6.16 -4.54 -27.92
N LEU A 106 -5.64 -3.58 -28.68
CA LEU A 106 -5.40 -2.22 -28.20
C LEU A 106 -6.72 -1.52 -27.87
N ILE A 107 -7.72 -1.63 -28.74
CA ILE A 107 -9.08 -1.12 -28.49
C ILE A 107 -9.68 -1.76 -27.25
N MET A 108 -9.57 -3.09 -27.12
CA MET A 108 -10.10 -3.83 -25.95
C MET A 108 -9.46 -3.38 -24.63
N SER A 109 -8.15 -3.11 -24.64
CA SER A 109 -7.43 -2.61 -23.48
C SER A 109 -7.78 -1.15 -23.17
N GLN A 110 -7.92 -0.28 -24.17
CA GLN A 110 -8.27 1.13 -23.98
C GLN A 110 -9.70 1.32 -23.48
N CYS A 111 -10.64 0.51 -23.96
CA CYS A 111 -12.02 0.53 -23.48
C CYS A 111 -12.22 -0.18 -22.13
N GLY A 112 -11.20 -0.89 -21.64
CA GLY A 112 -11.25 -1.63 -20.37
C GLY A 112 -12.17 -2.84 -20.41
N SER A 113 -12.47 -3.39 -21.59
CA SER A 113 -13.36 -4.55 -21.74
C SER A 113 -12.71 -5.83 -21.19
N LYS A 114 -11.59 -6.25 -21.80
CA LYS A 114 -10.74 -7.34 -21.32
C LYS A 114 -9.30 -7.12 -21.79
N GLY A 115 -8.37 -7.47 -20.92
CA GLY A 115 -6.94 -7.29 -21.15
C GLY A 115 -6.43 -5.95 -20.62
N SER A 116 -5.12 -5.87 -20.53
CA SER A 116 -4.39 -4.67 -20.14
C SER A 116 -3.23 -4.45 -21.12
N PRO A 117 -2.56 -3.28 -21.09
CA PRO A 117 -1.38 -3.05 -21.92
C PRO A 117 -0.28 -4.10 -21.68
N ILE A 118 -0.19 -4.63 -20.45
CA ILE A 118 0.75 -5.70 -20.09
C ILE A 118 0.43 -6.98 -20.85
N ASN A 119 -0.84 -7.37 -20.97
CA ASN A 119 -1.23 -8.60 -21.69
C ASN A 119 -0.81 -8.54 -23.16
N ILE A 120 -1.01 -7.39 -23.80
CA ILE A 120 -0.60 -7.19 -25.20
C ILE A 120 0.92 -7.25 -25.32
N SER A 121 1.64 -6.56 -24.44
CA SER A 121 3.11 -6.58 -24.40
C SER A 121 3.67 -8.01 -24.24
N GLN A 122 3.01 -8.85 -23.43
CA GLN A 122 3.40 -10.27 -23.24
C GLN A 122 3.15 -11.13 -24.48
N MET A 123 2.07 -10.85 -25.22
CA MET A 123 1.76 -11.56 -26.46
C MET A 123 2.69 -11.18 -27.60
N VAL A 124 3.04 -9.90 -27.72
CA VAL A 124 3.80 -9.35 -28.85
C VAL A 124 5.31 -9.32 -28.59
N VAL A 125 5.75 -8.74 -27.46
CA VAL A 125 7.15 -8.38 -27.20
C VAL A 125 7.85 -9.38 -26.29
N CYS A 126 7.54 -9.43 -25.00
CA CYS A 126 8.18 -10.39 -24.07
C CYS A 126 7.29 -10.67 -22.86
N VAL A 127 7.32 -11.90 -22.37
CA VAL A 127 6.52 -12.27 -21.18
C VAL A 127 7.09 -11.63 -19.89
N GLY A 128 8.42 -11.54 -19.81
CA GLY A 128 9.14 -10.91 -18.70
C GLY A 128 9.50 -11.86 -17.55
N GLN A 129 9.92 -11.29 -16.42
CA GLN A 129 10.35 -12.07 -15.25
C GLN A 129 9.19 -12.85 -14.62
N GLN A 130 9.35 -14.16 -14.48
CA GLN A 130 8.44 -15.00 -13.71
C GLN A 130 8.92 -15.03 -12.25
N SER A 131 8.12 -14.50 -11.34
CA SER A 131 8.37 -14.58 -9.90
C SER A 131 7.60 -15.75 -9.29
N VAL A 132 8.23 -16.42 -8.32
CA VAL A 132 7.61 -17.47 -7.51
C VAL A 132 7.75 -17.09 -6.04
N GLY A 133 6.64 -16.98 -5.31
CA GLY A 133 6.65 -16.57 -3.89
C GLY A 133 7.29 -15.20 -3.62
N GLY A 134 7.11 -14.25 -4.55
CA GLY A 134 7.67 -12.89 -4.44
C GLY A 134 9.18 -12.78 -4.70
N ARG A 135 9.84 -13.85 -5.16
CA ARG A 135 11.27 -13.87 -5.52
C ARG A 135 11.44 -14.43 -6.93
N ARG A 136 12.64 -14.30 -7.52
CA ARG A 136 12.98 -15.03 -8.76
C ARG A 136 13.03 -16.54 -8.51
N ALA A 137 13.03 -17.33 -9.57
CA ALA A 137 12.96 -18.79 -9.47
C ALA A 137 13.98 -19.37 -8.45
N PRO A 138 13.50 -20.10 -7.41
CA PRO A 138 14.39 -20.68 -6.41
C PRO A 138 15.22 -21.83 -7.01
N ASN A 139 16.32 -22.17 -6.35
CA ASN A 139 17.14 -23.32 -6.76
C ASN A 139 16.40 -24.62 -6.40
N GLY A 140 15.95 -25.37 -7.42
CA GLY A 140 15.36 -26.70 -7.25
C GLY A 140 16.41 -27.82 -7.17
N PHE A 141 17.64 -27.54 -7.61
CA PHE A 141 18.79 -28.46 -7.57
C PHE A 141 19.93 -27.83 -6.77
N ILE A 142 21.01 -28.58 -6.55
CA ILE A 142 22.22 -28.13 -5.86
C ILE A 142 22.76 -26.87 -6.55
N ASP A 143 22.60 -25.73 -5.88
CA ASP A 143 23.06 -24.40 -6.31
C ASP A 143 22.67 -23.97 -7.74
N ARG A 144 21.56 -24.52 -8.27
CA ARG A 144 21.01 -24.12 -9.58
C ARG A 144 19.51 -24.36 -9.68
N THR A 145 18.88 -23.69 -10.63
CA THR A 145 17.43 -23.80 -10.91
C THR A 145 17.08 -25.04 -11.72
N LEU A 146 17.82 -25.28 -12.82
CA LEU A 146 17.66 -26.44 -13.71
C LEU A 146 19.04 -27.04 -14.06
N PRO A 147 19.11 -28.35 -14.40
CA PRO A 147 20.37 -29.00 -14.79
C PRO A 147 21.01 -28.43 -16.07
N HIS A 148 20.21 -27.78 -16.91
CA HIS A 148 20.66 -27.12 -18.15
C HIS A 148 21.54 -25.89 -17.90
N PHE A 149 21.50 -25.33 -16.69
CA PHE A 149 22.32 -24.17 -16.34
C PHE A 149 23.55 -24.57 -15.51
N PRO A 150 24.66 -23.81 -15.63
CA PRO A 150 25.82 -23.97 -14.78
C PRO A 150 25.48 -23.81 -13.29
N ILE A 151 26.26 -24.49 -12.45
CA ILE A 151 26.17 -24.36 -10.99
C ILE A 151 26.48 -22.91 -10.60
N ASN A 152 25.74 -22.36 -9.63
CA ASN A 152 25.82 -20.98 -9.16
C ASN A 152 25.50 -19.90 -10.20
N SER A 153 24.89 -20.25 -11.33
CA SER A 153 24.45 -19.25 -12.31
C SER A 153 23.31 -18.38 -11.76
N LYS A 154 23.50 -17.06 -11.82
CA LYS A 154 22.51 -16.04 -11.41
C LYS A 154 21.98 -15.20 -12.57
N THR A 155 22.24 -15.64 -13.80
CA THR A 155 21.82 -14.94 -15.01
C THR A 155 20.29 -14.84 -15.09
N PRO A 156 19.74 -13.81 -15.77
CA PRO A 156 18.29 -13.64 -15.90
C PRO A 156 17.57 -14.88 -16.44
N ALA A 157 18.10 -15.47 -17.53
CA ALA A 157 17.53 -16.68 -18.13
C ALA A 157 17.54 -17.89 -17.18
N ALA A 158 18.63 -18.08 -16.40
CA ALA A 158 18.70 -19.16 -15.42
C ALA A 158 17.72 -18.95 -14.26
N LYS A 159 17.27 -17.72 -14.01
CA LYS A 159 16.42 -17.33 -12.88
C LYS A 159 14.98 -16.99 -13.28
N GLY A 160 14.54 -17.44 -14.45
CA GLY A 160 13.14 -17.37 -14.86
C GLY A 160 12.73 -16.09 -15.59
N PHE A 161 13.68 -15.36 -16.18
CA PHE A 161 13.34 -14.31 -17.14
C PHE A 161 13.00 -14.93 -18.50
N VAL A 162 11.82 -14.59 -19.03
CA VAL A 162 11.33 -15.07 -20.33
C VAL A 162 11.41 -13.94 -21.34
N ALA A 163 12.37 -14.05 -22.27
CA ALA A 163 12.66 -13.02 -23.27
C ALA A 163 11.73 -13.14 -24.50
N ASN A 164 11.23 -14.35 -24.75
CA ASN A 164 10.29 -14.61 -25.82
C ASN A 164 8.87 -14.14 -25.48
N SER A 165 8.09 -13.85 -26.51
CA SER A 165 6.65 -13.58 -26.40
C SER A 165 5.85 -14.85 -26.69
N PHE A 166 4.54 -14.81 -26.41
CA PHE A 166 3.66 -15.92 -26.78
C PHE A 166 3.57 -16.10 -28.30
N TYR A 167 3.70 -15.02 -29.08
CA TYR A 167 3.75 -15.10 -30.54
C TYR A 167 5.02 -15.81 -31.04
N THR A 168 6.20 -15.45 -30.52
CA THR A 168 7.46 -16.09 -30.94
C THR A 168 7.57 -17.55 -30.48
N GLY A 169 6.87 -17.90 -29.41
CA GLY A 169 6.96 -19.21 -28.76
C GLY A 169 8.05 -19.26 -27.69
N LEU A 170 7.81 -20.05 -26.65
CA LEU A 170 8.71 -20.19 -25.50
C LEU A 170 9.70 -21.33 -25.71
N THR A 171 10.94 -21.16 -25.27
CA THR A 171 11.91 -22.26 -25.17
C THR A 171 11.52 -23.23 -24.06
N ALA A 172 12.05 -24.45 -24.07
CA ALA A 172 11.71 -25.47 -23.06
C ALA A 172 11.98 -25.02 -21.62
N THR A 173 13.08 -24.31 -21.36
CA THR A 173 13.42 -23.77 -20.04
C THR A 173 12.50 -22.61 -19.65
N GLU A 174 12.18 -21.70 -20.58
CA GLU A 174 11.26 -20.60 -20.34
C GLU A 174 9.83 -21.09 -20.07
N PHE A 175 9.38 -22.09 -20.84
CA PHE A 175 8.08 -22.73 -20.65
C PHE A 175 7.99 -23.33 -19.25
N PHE A 176 9.02 -24.02 -18.79
CA PHE A 176 9.06 -24.56 -17.43
C PHE A 176 8.90 -23.45 -16.37
N PHE A 177 9.69 -22.37 -16.44
CA PHE A 177 9.57 -21.26 -15.50
C PHE A 177 8.21 -20.55 -15.57
N HIS A 178 7.65 -20.41 -16.77
CA HIS A 178 6.31 -19.84 -16.94
C HIS A 178 5.23 -20.71 -16.29
N THR A 179 5.30 -22.04 -16.47
CA THR A 179 4.36 -22.96 -15.82
C THR A 179 4.49 -22.97 -14.30
N MET A 180 5.68 -22.74 -13.74
CA MET A 180 5.86 -22.59 -12.29
C MET A 180 5.06 -21.39 -11.75
N GLY A 181 5.21 -20.21 -12.38
CA GLY A 181 4.46 -19.01 -11.99
C GLY A 181 2.95 -19.17 -12.19
N GLY A 182 2.53 -19.79 -13.30
CA GLY A 182 1.12 -20.08 -13.56
C GLY A 182 0.49 -21.02 -12.53
N ARG A 183 1.22 -22.08 -12.13
CA ARG A 183 0.73 -23.05 -11.14
C ARG A 183 0.58 -22.42 -9.76
N GLU A 184 1.49 -21.52 -9.36
CA GLU A 184 1.34 -20.78 -8.10
C GLU A 184 0.00 -20.04 -8.07
N GLY A 185 -0.33 -19.25 -9.10
CA GLY A 185 -1.61 -18.52 -9.15
C GLY A 185 -2.86 -19.42 -9.13
N LEU A 186 -2.80 -20.59 -9.78
CA LEU A 186 -3.90 -21.57 -9.77
C LEU A 186 -4.10 -22.18 -8.38
N VAL A 187 -3.01 -22.60 -7.73
CA VAL A 187 -3.06 -23.19 -6.38
C VAL A 187 -3.50 -22.14 -5.36
N ASP A 188 -3.00 -20.92 -5.51
CA ASP A 188 -3.30 -19.78 -4.65
C ASP A 188 -4.81 -19.50 -4.63
N THR A 189 -5.46 -19.51 -5.78
CA THR A 189 -6.92 -19.37 -5.90
C THR A 189 -7.68 -20.46 -5.12
N ALA A 190 -7.24 -21.71 -5.23
CA ALA A 190 -7.89 -22.83 -4.56
C ALA A 190 -7.76 -22.76 -3.03
N VAL A 191 -6.56 -22.45 -2.51
CA VAL A 191 -6.32 -22.35 -1.07
C VAL A 191 -7.03 -21.15 -0.47
N LYS A 192 -6.95 -19.99 -1.13
CA LYS A 192 -7.48 -18.73 -0.59
C LYS A 192 -9.00 -18.67 -0.55
N THR A 193 -9.68 -19.36 -1.46
CA THR A 193 -11.15 -19.44 -1.45
C THR A 193 -11.66 -20.06 -0.15
N ALA A 194 -11.00 -21.12 0.34
CA ALA A 194 -11.36 -21.76 1.59
C ALA A 194 -11.09 -20.86 2.81
N GLU A 195 -9.93 -20.20 2.86
CA GLU A 195 -9.56 -19.33 4.00
C GLU A 195 -10.45 -18.09 4.11
N THR A 196 -10.74 -17.44 2.98
CA THR A 196 -11.57 -16.23 2.92
C THR A 196 -13.04 -16.53 3.17
N GLY A 197 -13.55 -17.66 2.68
CA GLY A 197 -14.89 -18.14 3.01
C GLY A 197 -15.07 -18.40 4.50
N TYR A 198 -14.09 -19.05 5.14
CA TYR A 198 -14.13 -19.27 6.59
C TYR A 198 -14.09 -17.95 7.37
N MET A 199 -13.24 -17.00 6.95
CA MET A 199 -13.17 -15.67 7.56
C MET A 199 -14.50 -14.92 7.44
N SER A 200 -15.09 -14.87 6.25
CA SER A 200 -16.37 -14.19 6.00
C SER A 200 -17.50 -14.80 6.84
N ARG A 201 -17.58 -16.14 6.91
CA ARG A 201 -18.55 -16.83 7.79
C ARG A 201 -18.40 -16.44 9.25
N ARG A 202 -17.16 -16.32 9.76
CA ARG A 202 -16.91 -15.92 11.15
C ARG A 202 -17.29 -14.48 11.42
N LEU A 203 -16.99 -13.56 10.48
CA LEU A 203 -17.42 -12.16 10.58
C LEU A 203 -18.94 -12.05 10.61
N MET A 204 -19.63 -12.78 9.73
CA MET A 204 -21.08 -12.82 9.70
C MET A 204 -21.65 -13.27 11.05
N LYS A 205 -21.13 -14.36 11.62
CA LYS A 205 -21.57 -14.83 12.94
C LYS A 205 -21.28 -13.87 14.10
N GLY A 206 -20.26 -13.02 13.98
CA GLY A 206 -19.96 -12.02 15.00
C GLY A 206 -20.82 -10.76 14.91
N LEU A 207 -21.39 -10.48 13.73
CA LEU A 207 -22.05 -9.20 13.44
C LEU A 207 -23.52 -9.35 13.00
N GLU A 208 -24.05 -10.56 12.85
CA GLU A 208 -25.42 -10.79 12.36
C GLU A 208 -26.51 -10.14 13.21
N ASP A 209 -26.27 -9.98 14.52
CA ASP A 209 -27.22 -9.43 15.49
C ASP A 209 -27.24 -7.89 15.55
N LEU A 210 -26.36 -7.20 14.80
CA LEU A 210 -26.28 -5.75 14.86
C LEU A 210 -27.24 -5.07 13.88
N SER A 211 -28.14 -4.27 14.43
CA SER A 211 -29.11 -3.48 13.67
C SER A 211 -29.24 -2.06 14.20
N VAL A 212 -29.66 -1.15 13.32
CA VAL A 212 -30.01 0.23 13.69
C VAL A 212 -31.42 0.26 14.29
N PHE A 213 -31.60 0.93 15.44
CA PHE A 213 -32.89 1.12 16.08
C PHE A 213 -33.51 2.48 15.69
N TYR A 214 -34.80 2.67 15.99
CA TYR A 214 -35.53 3.91 15.64
C TYR A 214 -34.98 5.18 16.30
N ASP A 215 -34.23 5.03 17.38
CA ASP A 215 -33.51 6.11 18.05
C ASP A 215 -32.13 6.39 17.43
N GLN A 216 -31.86 5.83 16.24
CA GLN A 216 -30.60 5.93 15.49
C GLN A 216 -29.37 5.30 16.16
N THR A 217 -29.58 4.52 17.23
CA THR A 217 -28.52 3.77 17.89
C THR A 217 -28.31 2.40 17.23
N VAL A 218 -27.08 1.92 17.21
CA VAL A 218 -26.74 0.56 16.79
C VAL A 218 -26.71 -0.31 18.03
N ARG A 219 -27.53 -1.36 18.08
CA ARG A 219 -27.58 -2.28 19.22
C ARG A 219 -27.43 -3.72 18.79
N ASN A 220 -27.01 -4.55 19.74
CA ASN A 220 -27.03 -6.00 19.62
C ASN A 220 -28.40 -6.58 20.01
N ALA A 221 -28.58 -7.88 19.82
CA ALA A 221 -29.81 -8.59 20.18
C ALA A 221 -30.16 -8.53 21.69
N SER A 222 -29.17 -8.30 22.57
CA SER A 222 -29.39 -8.12 24.02
C SER A 222 -29.78 -6.69 24.41
N GLY A 223 -29.88 -5.76 23.46
CA GLY A 223 -30.19 -4.35 23.71
C GLY A 223 -28.99 -3.50 24.15
N GLY A 224 -27.79 -4.07 24.18
CA GLY A 224 -26.53 -3.35 24.41
C GLY A 224 -26.19 -2.45 23.22
N ILE A 225 -25.91 -1.18 23.49
CA ILE A 225 -25.55 -0.18 22.49
C ILE A 225 -24.08 -0.37 22.11
N VAL A 226 -23.80 -0.49 20.81
CA VAL A 226 -22.44 -0.58 20.24
C VAL A 226 -21.99 0.78 19.71
N GLN A 227 -22.87 1.51 19.03
CA GLN A 227 -22.64 2.87 18.56
C GLN A 227 -23.88 3.73 18.83
N PHE A 228 -23.67 4.98 19.25
CA PHE A 228 -24.78 5.93 19.45
C PHE A 228 -25.37 6.42 18.14
N VAL A 229 -24.52 6.59 17.13
CA VAL A 229 -24.90 6.94 15.76
C VAL A 229 -24.07 6.05 14.85
N TYR A 230 -24.70 5.42 13.86
CA TYR A 230 -23.99 4.57 12.91
C TYR A 230 -22.90 5.35 12.18
N GLY A 231 -21.65 4.89 12.23
CA GLY A 231 -20.53 5.52 11.51
C GLY A 231 -20.19 6.96 11.95
N ASP A 232 -20.68 7.39 13.12
CA ASP A 232 -20.63 8.77 13.63
C ASP A 232 -21.34 9.84 12.76
N ASP A 233 -21.85 9.47 11.58
CA ASP A 233 -22.55 10.36 10.65
C ASP A 233 -24.02 9.99 10.42
N GLY A 234 -24.41 8.76 10.77
CA GLY A 234 -25.78 8.25 10.65
C GLY A 234 -26.16 7.94 9.20
N MET A 235 -25.19 7.79 8.31
CA MET A 235 -25.45 7.71 6.88
C MET A 235 -25.31 6.31 6.31
N ASP A 236 -26.05 6.04 5.23
CA ASP A 236 -26.01 4.78 4.49
C ASP A 236 -24.85 4.76 3.48
N PRO A 237 -23.86 3.84 3.62
CA PRO A 237 -22.74 3.71 2.70
C PRO A 237 -23.16 3.43 1.25
N VAL A 238 -24.30 2.77 1.04
CA VAL A 238 -24.80 2.40 -0.31
C VAL A 238 -25.25 3.64 -1.08
N LYS A 239 -25.71 4.68 -0.38
CA LYS A 239 -26.27 5.90 -0.98
C LYS A 239 -25.24 7.04 -1.13
N MET A 240 -23.97 6.78 -0.82
CA MET A 240 -22.88 7.75 -0.92
C MET A 240 -22.53 8.08 -2.37
N GLU A 241 -22.44 9.38 -2.70
CA GLU A 241 -22.11 9.84 -4.07
C GLU A 241 -20.66 10.33 -4.22
N GLY A 242 -20.06 10.83 -3.14
CA GLY A 242 -18.76 11.49 -3.19
C GLY A 242 -17.59 10.55 -2.95
N LYS A 243 -16.44 10.90 -3.53
CA LYS A 243 -15.18 10.18 -3.27
C LYS A 243 -14.83 10.24 -1.78
N GLY A 244 -14.40 9.10 -1.23
CA GLY A 244 -14.03 9.00 0.19
C GLY A 244 -15.21 8.96 1.17
N GLY A 245 -16.38 8.51 0.72
CA GLY A 245 -17.55 8.34 1.60
C GLY A 245 -18.28 9.65 1.91
N ARG A 246 -18.17 10.68 1.06
CA ARG A 246 -18.95 11.91 1.23
C ARG A 246 -20.39 11.69 0.77
N PRO A 247 -21.39 12.25 1.46
CA PRO A 247 -22.78 12.04 1.10
C PRO A 247 -23.10 12.56 -0.30
N LEU A 248 -22.62 13.76 -0.66
CA LEU A 248 -23.00 14.43 -1.90
C LEU A 248 -21.78 14.81 -2.74
N ASN A 249 -21.91 14.69 -4.07
CA ASN A 249 -20.98 15.29 -5.02
C ASN A 249 -21.51 16.66 -5.47
N LEU A 250 -21.14 17.71 -4.73
CA LEU A 250 -21.67 19.07 -4.93
C LEU A 250 -21.40 19.62 -6.32
N ASP A 251 -20.23 19.36 -6.91
CA ASP A 251 -19.88 19.83 -8.26
C ASP A 251 -20.79 19.24 -9.33
N GLN A 252 -21.02 17.93 -9.28
CA GLN A 252 -21.88 17.25 -10.25
C GLN A 252 -23.35 17.65 -10.07
N LEU A 253 -23.80 17.80 -8.82
CA LEU A 253 -25.13 18.30 -8.50
C LEU A 253 -25.34 19.72 -9.02
N PHE A 254 -24.36 20.59 -8.82
CA PHE A 254 -24.43 21.97 -9.30
C PHE A 254 -24.51 22.01 -10.82
N MET A 255 -23.64 21.29 -11.54
CA MET A 255 -23.72 21.19 -13.01
C MET A 255 -25.08 20.67 -13.49
N LYS A 256 -25.65 19.67 -12.80
CA LYS A 256 -26.98 19.16 -13.13
C LYS A 256 -28.07 20.23 -12.96
N VAL A 257 -28.02 21.00 -11.88
CA VAL A 257 -29.01 22.06 -11.63
C VAL A 257 -28.90 23.17 -12.68
N MET A 258 -27.67 23.60 -13.00
CA MET A 258 -27.42 24.60 -14.05
C MET A 258 -27.97 24.12 -15.41
N ALA A 259 -27.81 22.85 -15.74
CA ALA A 259 -28.34 22.27 -17.00
C ALA A 259 -29.86 22.09 -16.99
N THR A 260 -30.46 21.72 -15.84
CA THR A 260 -31.91 21.46 -15.73
C THR A 260 -32.71 22.76 -15.67
N CYS A 261 -32.14 23.79 -15.03
CA CYS A 261 -32.71 25.13 -14.91
C CYS A 261 -31.76 26.14 -15.56
N PRO A 262 -31.67 26.20 -16.89
CA PRO A 262 -30.82 27.17 -17.57
C PRO A 262 -31.31 28.58 -17.24
N GLN A 263 -30.36 29.49 -17.04
CA GLN A 263 -30.68 30.89 -16.79
C GLN A 263 -31.36 31.49 -18.02
N ARG A 264 -32.56 32.05 -17.83
CA ARG A 264 -33.27 32.81 -18.85
C ARG A 264 -33.29 34.27 -18.41
N GLY A 265 -32.37 35.09 -18.93
CA GLY A 265 -32.24 36.51 -18.60
C GLY A 265 -31.02 36.87 -17.75
N HIS A 266 -30.94 38.13 -17.31
CA HIS A 266 -29.76 38.74 -16.67
C HIS A 266 -29.76 38.70 -15.14
N ASP A 267 -30.65 37.93 -14.52
CA ASP A 267 -30.79 37.90 -13.05
C ASP A 267 -29.66 37.07 -12.41
N THR A 268 -28.51 37.71 -12.18
CA THR A 268 -27.41 37.17 -11.38
C THR A 268 -27.47 37.69 -9.96
N LEU A 269 -27.22 36.81 -8.99
CA LEU A 269 -27.16 37.19 -7.59
C LEU A 269 -25.81 37.80 -7.22
N SER A 270 -25.84 38.80 -6.34
CA SER A 270 -24.62 39.30 -5.70
C SER A 270 -24.05 38.24 -4.74
N PRO A 271 -22.71 38.20 -4.54
CA PRO A 271 -22.06 37.30 -3.59
C PRO A 271 -22.66 37.31 -2.18
N GLU A 272 -23.06 38.50 -1.72
CA GLU A 272 -23.63 38.69 -0.38
C GLU A 272 -25.02 38.07 -0.29
N LEU A 273 -25.84 38.24 -1.32
CA LEU A 273 -27.18 37.68 -1.38
C LEU A 273 -27.15 36.14 -1.45
N ILE A 274 -26.15 35.55 -2.10
CA ILE A 274 -25.93 34.09 -2.10
C ILE A 274 -25.68 33.57 -0.67
N LEU A 275 -24.83 34.25 0.11
CA LEU A 275 -24.54 33.87 1.48
C LEU A 275 -25.73 34.08 2.41
N GLN A 276 -26.50 35.16 2.21
CA GLN A 276 -27.74 35.39 2.96
C GLN A 276 -28.75 34.27 2.69
N MET A 277 -29.05 33.97 1.42
CA MET A 277 -29.98 32.89 1.05
C MET A 277 -29.54 31.52 1.58
N LEU A 278 -28.22 31.25 1.61
CA LEU A 278 -27.67 30.04 2.20
C LEU A 278 -27.95 29.98 3.71
N ASN A 279 -27.64 31.05 4.44
CA ASN A 279 -27.84 31.11 5.89
C ASN A 279 -29.32 31.06 6.29
N ASP A 280 -30.19 31.71 5.54
CA ASP A 280 -31.65 31.68 5.75
C ASP A 280 -32.19 30.24 5.58
N LYS A 281 -31.74 29.53 4.54
CA LYS A 281 -32.15 28.13 4.32
C LYS A 281 -31.58 27.16 5.36
N LEU A 282 -30.36 27.38 5.84
CA LEU A 282 -29.75 26.54 6.87
C LEU A 282 -30.39 26.75 8.25
N SER A 283 -30.69 27.99 8.61
CA SER A 283 -31.33 28.35 9.91
C SER A 283 -32.78 27.89 9.99
N GLY A 284 -33.55 27.94 8.90
CA GLY A 284 -34.94 27.46 8.86
C GLY A 284 -35.11 25.95 9.10
N GLN A 285 -34.05 25.15 8.90
CA GLN A 285 -34.06 23.70 9.06
C GLN A 285 -33.69 23.23 10.47
N ASP A 286 -32.94 24.03 11.23
CA ASP A 286 -32.53 23.70 12.61
C ASP A 286 -33.73 23.65 13.58
N ALA A 287 -34.86 24.26 13.21
CA ALA A 287 -36.11 24.22 13.98
C ALA A 287 -36.95 22.95 13.75
N SER A 288 -36.68 22.20 12.68
CA SER A 288 -37.34 20.92 12.38
C SER A 288 -36.47 19.75 12.86
N SER A 289 -37.10 18.70 13.39
CA SER A 289 -36.51 17.57 14.14
C SER A 289 -35.53 16.65 13.38
N GLY A 290 -34.93 17.11 12.29
CA GLY A 290 -34.00 16.36 11.43
C GLY A 290 -32.81 17.21 10.98
N GLY A 291 -32.23 18.00 11.88
CA GLY A 291 -31.17 18.97 11.57
C GLY A 291 -29.99 18.38 10.79
N CYS A 292 -29.40 19.20 9.92
CA CYS A 292 -28.19 18.86 9.17
C CYS A 292 -26.96 18.86 10.09
N SER A 293 -26.04 17.91 9.89
CA SER A 293 -24.75 17.92 10.60
C SER A 293 -23.96 19.20 10.35
N ASP A 294 -23.29 19.74 11.38
CA ASP A 294 -22.45 20.93 11.28
C ASP A 294 -21.36 20.79 10.22
N LYS A 295 -20.79 19.57 10.08
CA LYS A 295 -19.80 19.25 9.04
C LYS A 295 -20.38 19.42 7.63
N PHE A 296 -21.66 19.09 7.44
CA PHE A 296 -22.33 19.27 6.15
C PHE A 296 -22.58 20.75 5.84
N LYS A 297 -22.97 21.53 6.86
CA LYS A 297 -23.13 22.99 6.73
C LYS A 297 -21.81 23.66 6.36
N GLU A 298 -20.71 23.27 7.02
CA GLU A 298 -19.36 23.76 6.71
C GLU A 298 -18.92 23.38 5.28
N MET A 299 -19.21 22.16 4.84
CA MET A 299 -18.93 21.71 3.47
C MET A 299 -19.68 22.56 2.43
N LEU A 300 -20.96 22.87 2.65
CA LEU A 300 -21.74 23.74 1.77
C LEU A 300 -21.21 25.18 1.77
N ARG A 301 -20.87 25.73 2.94
CA ARG A 301 -20.27 27.06 3.06
C ARG A 301 -18.97 27.16 2.28
N LYS A 302 -18.05 26.22 2.50
CA LYS A 302 -16.77 26.16 1.78
C LYS A 302 -16.95 26.07 0.27
N PHE A 303 -17.91 25.26 -0.19
CA PHE A 303 -18.24 25.15 -1.61
C PHE A 303 -18.69 26.50 -2.21
N PHE A 304 -19.61 27.20 -1.53
CA PHE A 304 -20.07 28.50 -2.00
C PHE A 304 -19.01 29.60 -1.86
N GLU A 305 -18.16 29.57 -0.84
CA GLU A 305 -17.02 30.48 -0.71
C GLU A 305 -16.06 30.34 -1.89
N ASP A 306 -15.74 29.12 -2.31
CA ASP A 306 -14.85 28.88 -3.46
C ASP A 306 -15.51 29.33 -4.77
N ARG A 307 -16.83 29.17 -4.91
CA ARG A 307 -17.58 29.70 -6.06
C ARG A 307 -17.66 31.23 -6.06
N ILE A 308 -17.84 31.85 -4.90
CA ILE A 308 -17.82 33.31 -4.75
C ILE A 308 -16.43 33.86 -5.08
N LYS A 309 -15.34 33.19 -4.65
CA LYS A 309 -13.98 33.57 -5.06
C LYS A 309 -13.83 33.52 -6.58
N MET A 310 -14.36 32.48 -7.23
CA MET A 310 -14.34 32.35 -8.68
C MET A 310 -15.12 33.49 -9.36
N LEU A 311 -16.32 33.80 -8.87
CA LEU A 311 -17.18 34.88 -9.37
C LEU A 311 -16.51 36.27 -9.18
N ARG A 312 -15.86 36.51 -8.04
CA ARG A 312 -15.06 37.72 -7.82
C ARG A 312 -13.85 37.79 -8.75
N SER A 313 -13.21 36.66 -9.04
CA SER A 313 -12.05 36.63 -9.96
C SER A 313 -12.46 36.93 -11.40
N THR A 314 -13.62 36.45 -11.84
CA THR A 314 -14.17 36.75 -13.16
C THR A 314 -14.61 38.20 -13.26
N TRP A 315 -15.20 38.77 -12.21
CA TRP A 315 -15.53 40.20 -12.14
C TRP A 315 -14.29 41.09 -12.23
N ARG A 316 -13.22 40.77 -11.48
CA ARG A 316 -11.94 41.48 -11.58
C ARG A 316 -11.30 41.36 -12.96
N ALA A 317 -11.34 40.18 -13.57
CA ALA A 317 -10.80 39.95 -14.90
C ALA A 317 -11.55 40.75 -15.98
N LEU A 318 -12.85 40.98 -15.79
CA LEU A 318 -13.71 41.77 -16.67
C LEU A 318 -13.78 43.26 -16.27
N GLN A 319 -13.00 43.71 -15.27
CA GLN A 319 -13.01 45.08 -14.74
C GLN A 319 -14.40 45.58 -14.27
N LEU A 320 -15.26 44.65 -13.87
CA LEU A 320 -16.55 44.89 -13.23
C LEU A 320 -16.32 45.07 -11.72
N ASP A 321 -15.60 46.11 -11.32
CA ASP A 321 -15.53 46.50 -9.90
C ASP A 321 -16.73 47.38 -9.54
N GLU A 322 -17.25 47.20 -8.31
CA GLU A 322 -18.48 47.85 -7.78
C GLU A 322 -18.46 49.40 -7.83
N ASP A 323 -17.31 50.03 -8.09
CA ASP A 323 -17.11 51.49 -8.06
C ASP A 323 -17.34 52.24 -9.40
N ARG A 324 -17.84 51.58 -10.47
CA ARG A 324 -18.11 52.25 -11.76
C ARG A 324 -19.55 52.10 -12.26
N VAL A 325 -20.52 52.57 -11.47
CA VAL A 325 -21.97 52.67 -11.82
C VAL A 325 -22.28 53.69 -12.95
N GLY A 326 -21.34 53.99 -13.86
CA GLY A 326 -21.41 55.21 -14.67
C GLY A 326 -21.30 55.11 -16.20
N LYS A 327 -21.05 53.94 -16.83
CA LYS A 327 -20.87 53.90 -18.30
C LYS A 327 -21.71 52.83 -18.99
N ARG A 328 -22.46 53.30 -20.00
CA ARG A 328 -23.54 52.64 -20.76
C ARG A 328 -23.13 51.43 -21.63
N ASP A 329 -21.90 50.91 -21.51
CA ASP A 329 -21.39 49.81 -22.36
C ASP A 329 -21.17 48.49 -21.60
N SER A 330 -21.46 48.41 -20.29
CA SER A 330 -21.22 47.21 -19.45
C SER A 330 -22.16 46.03 -19.70
N SER A 331 -23.22 46.19 -20.51
CA SER A 331 -24.25 45.15 -20.69
C SER A 331 -23.75 43.86 -21.35
N ILE A 332 -22.68 43.90 -22.15
CA ILE A 332 -22.11 42.72 -22.80
C ILE A 332 -21.13 42.01 -21.85
N GLU A 333 -20.33 42.76 -21.10
CA GLU A 333 -19.38 42.21 -20.13
C GLU A 333 -20.11 41.59 -18.93
N GLU A 334 -21.19 42.22 -18.47
CA GLU A 334 -22.10 41.68 -17.45
C GLU A 334 -22.79 40.40 -17.93
N ARG A 335 -23.18 40.33 -19.21
CA ARG A 335 -23.71 39.11 -19.83
C ARG A 335 -22.69 37.99 -19.87
N VAL A 336 -21.47 38.30 -20.31
CA VAL A 336 -20.39 37.33 -20.37
C VAL A 336 -20.03 36.85 -18.96
N ALA A 337 -20.01 37.73 -17.96
CA ALA A 337 -19.81 37.36 -16.56
C ALA A 337 -20.94 36.45 -16.03
N ALA A 338 -22.19 36.76 -16.39
CA ALA A 338 -23.37 35.97 -16.04
C ALA A 338 -23.36 34.58 -16.69
N ASP A 339 -22.96 34.47 -17.96
CA ASP A 339 -22.88 33.20 -18.67
C ASP A 339 -21.73 32.32 -18.15
N ILE A 340 -20.61 32.92 -17.75
CA ILE A 340 -19.44 32.20 -17.23
C ILE A 340 -19.64 31.73 -15.79
N SER A 341 -20.17 32.60 -14.92
CA SER A 341 -20.14 32.40 -13.47
C SER A 341 -21.42 32.80 -12.74
N GLY A 342 -22.43 33.29 -13.46
CA GLY A 342 -23.69 33.76 -12.90
C GLY A 342 -24.48 32.63 -12.24
N ILE A 343 -25.06 32.95 -11.08
CA ILE A 343 -25.97 32.07 -10.35
C ILE A 343 -27.28 32.81 -10.18
N SER A 344 -28.37 32.25 -10.69
CA SER A 344 -29.71 32.78 -10.47
C SER A 344 -30.29 32.33 -9.14
N ALA A 345 -31.21 33.12 -8.56
CA ALA A 345 -31.93 32.76 -7.33
C ALA A 345 -32.64 31.41 -7.41
N LYS A 346 -33.26 31.14 -8.56
CA LYS A 346 -33.99 29.89 -8.79
C LYS A 346 -33.05 28.68 -8.83
N GLN A 347 -31.89 28.80 -9.48
CA GLN A 347 -30.88 27.74 -9.50
C GLN A 347 -30.34 27.48 -8.10
N LEU A 348 -30.02 28.53 -7.34
CA LEU A 348 -29.53 28.39 -5.96
C LEU A 348 -30.57 27.70 -5.07
N GLN A 349 -31.84 28.12 -5.15
CA GLN A 349 -32.91 27.51 -4.38
C GLN A 349 -33.11 26.03 -4.75
N VAL A 350 -33.20 25.71 -6.04
CA VAL A 350 -33.35 24.32 -6.50
C VAL A 350 -32.14 23.47 -6.08
N PHE A 351 -30.93 24.03 -6.12
CA PHE A 351 -29.72 23.35 -5.67
C PHE A 351 -29.77 23.05 -4.18
N LEU A 352 -30.07 24.04 -3.34
CA LEU A 352 -30.15 23.85 -1.88
C LEU A 352 -31.25 22.85 -1.51
N ASP A 353 -32.44 22.98 -2.09
CA ASP A 353 -33.56 22.07 -1.84
C ASP A 353 -33.21 20.63 -2.29
N THR A 354 -32.52 20.48 -3.42
CA THR A 354 -32.04 19.16 -3.90
C THR A 354 -30.96 18.58 -2.99
N CYS A 355 -30.01 19.39 -2.54
CA CYS A 355 -28.95 18.97 -1.63
C CYS A 355 -29.53 18.49 -0.30
N LEU A 356 -30.44 19.24 0.31
CA LEU A 356 -31.10 18.88 1.56
C LEU A 356 -31.95 17.60 1.38
N SER A 357 -32.81 17.56 0.36
CA SER A 357 -33.64 16.36 0.10
C SER A 357 -32.79 15.10 -0.08
N ARG A 358 -31.70 15.19 -0.85
CA ARG A 358 -30.79 14.05 -1.03
C ARG A 358 -30.00 13.71 0.23
N TYR A 359 -29.60 14.69 1.02
CA TYR A 359 -28.92 14.46 2.28
C TYR A 359 -29.80 13.65 3.25
N HIS A 360 -31.05 14.05 3.46
CA HIS A 360 -31.98 13.29 4.31
C HIS A 360 -32.30 11.90 3.77
N SER A 361 -32.38 11.73 2.45
CA SER A 361 -32.60 10.40 1.84
C SER A 361 -31.46 9.40 2.06
N LYS A 362 -30.28 9.91 2.45
CA LYS A 362 -29.04 9.14 2.68
C LYS A 362 -28.87 8.71 4.13
N ILE A 363 -29.68 9.24 5.05
CA ILE A 363 -29.70 8.77 6.43
C ILE A 363 -30.07 7.29 6.42
N ILE A 364 -29.39 6.52 7.27
CA ILE A 364 -29.62 5.09 7.36
C ILE A 364 -31.02 4.79 7.90
N GLU A 365 -31.65 3.79 7.31
CA GLU A 365 -33.01 3.40 7.69
C GLU A 365 -32.98 2.57 8.98
N ALA A 366 -33.87 2.87 9.92
CA ALA A 366 -34.03 2.08 11.13
C ALA A 366 -34.47 0.65 10.75
N GLY A 367 -33.93 -0.34 11.45
CA GLY A 367 -34.10 -1.76 11.16
C GLY A 367 -33.08 -2.33 10.16
N ALA A 368 -32.20 -1.50 9.59
CA ALA A 368 -31.14 -1.99 8.71
C ALA A 368 -30.17 -2.94 9.44
N SER A 369 -29.93 -4.12 8.86
CA SER A 369 -29.00 -5.14 9.36
C SER A 369 -27.55 -4.77 9.01
N ILE A 370 -27.04 -3.70 9.62
CA ILE A 370 -25.73 -3.11 9.28
C ILE A 370 -24.56 -4.03 9.57
N GLY A 371 -24.70 -4.96 10.52
CA GLY A 371 -23.62 -5.86 10.88
C GLY A 371 -23.41 -6.94 9.83
N ALA A 372 -24.50 -7.46 9.27
CA ALA A 372 -24.46 -8.39 8.13
C ALA A 372 -23.85 -7.73 6.88
N ILE A 373 -24.27 -6.49 6.57
CA ILE A 373 -23.73 -5.71 5.45
C ILE A 373 -22.23 -5.46 5.67
N GLY A 374 -21.84 -4.98 6.85
CA GLY A 374 -20.44 -4.73 7.20
C GLY A 374 -19.56 -6.00 7.16
N ALA A 375 -20.07 -7.13 7.65
CA ALA A 375 -19.37 -8.41 7.60
C ALA A 375 -19.05 -8.83 6.15
N GLN A 376 -20.05 -8.72 5.26
CA GLN A 376 -19.87 -9.06 3.86
C GLN A 376 -18.95 -8.06 3.14
N SER A 377 -19.09 -6.77 3.41
CA SER A 377 -18.24 -5.72 2.83
C SER A 377 -16.77 -5.85 3.22
N ILE A 378 -16.45 -6.44 4.37
CA ILE A 378 -15.06 -6.75 4.77
C ILE A 378 -14.61 -8.10 4.20
N GLY A 379 -15.49 -9.11 4.22
CA GLY A 379 -15.17 -10.48 3.82
C GLY A 379 -14.95 -10.64 2.32
N GLU A 380 -15.77 -10.01 1.47
CA GLU A 380 -15.69 -10.15 0.02
C GLU A 380 -14.38 -9.58 -0.55
N PRO A 381 -13.93 -8.35 -0.23
CA PRO A 381 -12.63 -7.85 -0.70
C PRO A 381 -11.44 -8.68 -0.22
N GLY A 382 -11.58 -9.42 0.90
CA GLY A 382 -10.60 -10.40 1.35
C GLY A 382 -10.26 -11.45 0.29
N THR A 383 -11.22 -11.82 -0.55
CA THR A 383 -11.00 -12.73 -1.70
C THR A 383 -10.10 -12.13 -2.79
N GLN A 384 -10.04 -10.80 -2.91
CA GLN A 384 -9.28 -10.07 -3.92
C GLN A 384 -7.91 -9.58 -3.41
N MET A 385 -7.83 -9.19 -2.13
CA MET A 385 -6.61 -8.69 -1.48
C MET A 385 -5.47 -9.72 -1.40
N THR A 386 -5.80 -10.98 -1.63
CA THR A 386 -4.88 -12.10 -1.66
C THR A 386 -3.83 -12.04 -2.77
N LEU A 387 -4.17 -11.50 -3.95
CA LEU A 387 -3.28 -11.51 -5.12
C LEU A 387 -2.23 -10.39 -5.11
N LYS A 388 -2.42 -9.33 -4.31
CA LYS A 388 -1.55 -8.14 -4.27
C LYS A 388 -0.65 -8.06 -3.03
N THR A 389 -0.30 -9.19 -2.40
CA THR A 389 0.44 -9.20 -1.13
C THR A 389 1.96 -9.04 -1.25
N PHE A 390 2.52 -8.98 -2.46
CA PHE A 390 3.98 -8.84 -2.67
C PHE A 390 4.41 -7.42 -3.05
N HIS A 391 3.70 -6.40 -2.56
CA HIS A 391 4.24 -5.04 -2.56
C HIS A 391 5.10 -4.84 -1.32
N PHE A 392 6.43 -4.83 -1.51
CA PHE A 392 7.34 -4.30 -0.50
C PHE A 392 6.91 -2.86 -0.20
N ALA A 393 6.79 -2.50 1.08
CA ALA A 393 6.38 -1.17 1.52
C ALA A 393 7.50 -0.13 1.28
N GLY A 394 7.82 0.14 0.01
CA GLY A 394 8.84 1.10 -0.42
C GLY A 394 10.29 0.75 -0.06
N VAL A 395 10.52 -0.21 0.84
CA VAL A 395 11.84 -0.65 1.31
C VAL A 395 12.00 -2.14 1.03
N ALA A 396 12.99 -2.49 0.21
CA ALA A 396 13.20 -3.84 -0.33
C ALA A 396 13.47 -4.96 0.72
N SER A 397 13.68 -4.60 1.99
CA SER A 397 14.08 -5.51 3.05
C SER A 397 12.95 -5.95 4.00
N MET A 398 11.86 -5.17 4.11
CA MET A 398 10.83 -5.42 5.12
C MET A 398 9.65 -6.21 4.53
N ASN A 399 9.61 -7.51 4.85
CA ASN A 399 8.46 -8.37 4.56
C ASN A 399 7.34 -8.05 5.56
N VAL A 400 6.44 -7.13 5.21
CA VAL A 400 5.23 -6.88 6.02
C VAL A 400 4.18 -7.93 5.68
N THR A 401 3.58 -8.57 6.68
CA THR A 401 2.39 -9.41 6.44
C THR A 401 1.26 -8.53 5.91
N LEU A 402 0.88 -8.71 4.64
CA LEU A 402 -0.21 -7.99 3.99
C LEU A 402 -1.34 -8.95 3.58
N GLY A 403 -2.50 -8.38 3.26
CA GLY A 403 -3.66 -9.13 2.78
C GLY A 403 -4.36 -9.96 3.85
N VAL A 404 -4.88 -11.12 3.45
CA VAL A 404 -5.73 -11.99 4.30
C VAL A 404 -5.07 -12.43 5.61
N PRO A 405 -3.78 -12.84 5.64
CA PRO A 405 -3.12 -13.19 6.90
C PRO A 405 -3.15 -12.04 7.92
N ARG A 406 -2.96 -10.79 7.46
CA ARG A 406 -3.00 -9.62 8.34
C ARG A 406 -4.39 -9.33 8.87
N ILE A 407 -5.40 -9.40 7.99
CA ILE A 407 -6.80 -9.25 8.39
C ILE A 407 -7.18 -10.32 9.43
N LYS A 408 -6.70 -11.56 9.24
CA LYS A 408 -6.89 -12.66 10.18
C LYS A 408 -6.23 -12.39 11.53
N GLU A 409 -5.02 -11.84 11.57
CA GLU A 409 -4.36 -11.45 12.82
C GLU A 409 -5.18 -10.40 13.59
N ILE A 410 -5.68 -9.37 12.88
CA ILE A 410 -6.47 -8.27 13.47
C ILE A 410 -7.80 -8.78 14.02
N ILE A 411 -8.58 -9.51 13.21
CA ILE A 411 -9.91 -10.00 13.63
C ILE A 411 -9.81 -10.96 14.81
N ASN A 412 -8.75 -11.78 14.87
CA ASN A 412 -8.57 -12.73 15.97
C ASN A 412 -7.93 -12.11 17.23
N ALA A 413 -7.55 -10.83 17.19
CA ALA A 413 -6.83 -10.15 18.27
C ALA A 413 -5.67 -11.00 18.82
N VAL A 414 -4.83 -11.52 17.91
CA VAL A 414 -3.76 -12.46 18.28
C VAL A 414 -2.70 -11.74 19.12
N LYS A 415 -2.38 -12.31 20.30
CA LYS A 415 -1.40 -11.72 21.24
C LYS A 415 0.03 -11.64 20.67
N LYS A 416 0.42 -12.58 19.82
CA LYS A 416 1.75 -12.65 19.19
C LYS A 416 1.58 -12.57 17.67
N ILE A 417 1.91 -11.42 17.10
CA ILE A 417 1.85 -11.18 15.66
C ILE A 417 3.20 -11.49 14.99
N SER A 418 3.16 -11.83 13.71
CA SER A 418 4.35 -12.31 12.98
C SER A 418 5.38 -11.20 12.72
N THR A 419 4.90 -10.00 12.36
CA THR A 419 5.75 -8.84 12.04
C THR A 419 5.25 -7.57 12.75
N PRO A 420 5.50 -7.41 14.06
CA PRO A 420 5.20 -6.17 14.77
C PRO A 420 6.14 -5.07 14.30
N ILE A 421 5.59 -3.95 13.83
CA ILE A 421 6.35 -2.76 13.44
C ILE A 421 5.84 -1.60 14.28
N ILE A 422 6.77 -0.88 14.91
CA ILE A 422 6.49 0.33 15.67
C ILE A 422 7.12 1.49 14.90
N THR A 423 6.28 2.42 14.44
CA THR A 423 6.74 3.66 13.81
C THR A 423 6.83 4.72 14.90
N THR A 424 8.01 5.30 15.08
CA THR A 424 8.27 6.35 16.06
C THR A 424 8.70 7.62 15.34
N GLU A 425 8.05 8.74 15.65
CA GLU A 425 8.46 10.05 15.15
C GLU A 425 9.66 10.56 15.96
N LEU A 426 10.63 11.16 15.27
CA LEU A 426 11.81 11.74 15.90
C LEU A 426 11.57 13.23 16.17
N LEU A 427 12.08 13.73 17.30
CA LEU A 427 11.99 15.16 17.64
C LEU A 427 12.75 16.06 16.64
N SER A 428 13.84 15.54 16.07
CA SER A 428 14.62 16.20 15.03
C SER A 428 14.73 15.28 13.83
N GLU A 429 14.00 15.60 12.76
CA GLU A 429 13.98 14.79 11.54
C GLU A 429 15.21 15.01 10.65
N GLN A 430 15.90 16.15 10.79
CA GLN A 430 17.00 16.54 9.89
C GLN A 430 18.38 16.09 10.35
N ASP A 431 18.55 15.73 11.62
CA ASP A 431 19.84 15.31 12.15
C ASP A 431 20.02 13.79 12.07
N GLU A 432 20.80 13.35 11.08
CA GLU A 432 21.14 11.93 10.88
C GLU A 432 21.93 11.35 12.07
N LEU A 433 22.78 12.16 12.72
CA LEU A 433 23.55 11.71 13.89
C LEU A 433 22.62 11.48 15.08
N PHE A 434 21.61 12.33 15.25
CA PHE A 434 20.58 12.13 16.26
C PHE A 434 19.75 10.88 15.98
N ALA A 435 19.30 10.67 14.74
CA ALA A 435 18.58 9.47 14.35
C ALA A 435 19.42 8.19 14.59
N ALA A 436 20.71 8.23 14.27
CA ALA A 436 21.63 7.12 14.53
C ALA A 436 21.80 6.86 16.04
N LYS A 437 21.91 7.91 16.86
CA LYS A 437 21.99 7.77 18.33
C LYS A 437 20.74 7.12 18.90
N VAL A 438 19.54 7.61 18.53
CA VAL A 438 18.27 7.05 18.99
C VAL A 438 18.13 5.60 18.54
N LYS A 439 18.48 5.29 17.28
CA LYS A 439 18.51 3.92 16.77
C LYS A 439 19.43 3.02 17.62
N CYS A 440 20.66 3.45 17.90
CA CYS A 440 21.62 2.68 18.70
C CYS A 440 21.18 2.47 20.15
N SER A 441 20.33 3.34 20.69
CA SER A 441 19.78 3.16 22.05
C SER A 441 18.68 2.11 22.09
N ILE A 442 17.83 2.04 21.06
CA ILE A 442 16.68 1.12 20.98
C ILE A 442 17.09 -0.26 20.43
N GLU A 443 18.07 -0.30 19.53
CA GLU A 443 18.54 -1.51 18.89
C GLU A 443 19.11 -2.49 19.93
N LYS A 444 18.60 -3.72 19.92
CA LYS A 444 19.07 -4.78 20.80
C LYS A 444 20.50 -5.17 20.41
N VAL A 445 21.46 -4.89 21.28
CA VAL A 445 22.87 -5.24 21.06
C VAL A 445 23.23 -6.49 21.86
N VAL A 446 23.81 -7.47 21.17
CA VAL A 446 24.26 -8.73 21.78
C VAL A 446 25.78 -8.69 22.01
N LEU A 447 26.26 -9.30 23.10
CA LEU A 447 27.69 -9.30 23.45
C LEU A 447 28.58 -9.85 22.32
N GLY A 448 28.10 -10.81 21.54
CA GLY A 448 28.83 -11.35 20.40
C GLY A 448 29.11 -10.35 19.27
N GLU A 449 28.33 -9.28 19.16
CA GLU A 449 28.52 -8.23 18.14
C GLU A 449 29.60 -7.23 18.58
N VAL A 450 29.70 -6.98 19.88
CA VAL A 450 30.60 -5.99 20.50
C VAL A 450 31.95 -6.61 20.88
N ALA A 451 31.97 -7.89 21.27
CA ALA A 451 33.20 -8.56 21.69
C ALA A 451 34.12 -8.86 20.50
N ALA A 452 35.39 -8.48 20.61
CA ALA A 452 36.45 -8.86 19.70
C ALA A 452 36.74 -10.37 19.81
N ALA A 453 36.80 -10.90 21.04
CA ALA A 453 37.03 -12.31 21.29
C ALA A 453 36.52 -12.77 22.66
N ILE A 454 36.08 -14.03 22.72
CA ILE A 454 35.73 -14.73 23.96
C ILE A 454 36.61 -15.99 24.06
N LYS A 455 37.58 -15.96 24.97
CA LYS A 455 38.64 -16.98 25.11
C LYS A 455 38.53 -17.70 26.45
N ILE A 456 38.78 -19.01 26.44
CA ILE A 456 38.94 -19.79 27.68
C ILE A 456 40.43 -19.83 27.99
N VAL A 457 40.80 -19.40 29.19
CA VAL A 457 42.18 -19.40 29.66
C VAL A 457 42.30 -20.38 30.82
N LEU A 458 42.96 -21.51 30.55
CA LEU A 458 43.23 -22.55 31.55
C LEU A 458 44.60 -22.26 32.18
N ARG A 459 44.62 -21.63 33.36
CA ARG A 459 45.84 -21.50 34.19
C ARG A 459 45.74 -22.42 35.39
N SER A 460 46.87 -22.89 35.89
CA SER A 460 46.99 -23.89 36.96
C SER A 460 46.28 -23.51 38.27
N ASN A 461 46.03 -22.22 38.50
CA ASN A 461 45.44 -21.73 39.74
C ASN A 461 43.91 -21.57 39.66
N GLN A 462 43.39 -20.99 38.56
CA GLN A 462 41.95 -20.91 38.28
C GLN A 462 41.66 -20.79 36.77
N PRO A 463 40.91 -21.72 36.18
CA PRO A 463 40.43 -21.61 34.81
C PRO A 463 39.32 -20.56 34.72
N HIS A 464 39.43 -19.64 33.77
CA HIS A 464 38.52 -18.51 33.61
C HIS A 464 38.28 -18.18 32.15
N LEU A 465 37.21 -17.44 31.89
CA LEU A 465 36.85 -16.96 30.57
C LEU A 465 37.18 -15.47 30.47
N VAL A 466 37.83 -15.07 29.39
CA VAL A 466 38.21 -13.68 29.10
C VAL A 466 37.35 -13.18 27.95
N VAL A 467 36.65 -12.06 28.18
CA VAL A 467 35.93 -11.31 27.16
C VAL A 467 36.74 -10.06 26.84
N GLU A 468 37.12 -9.90 25.57
CA GLU A 468 37.80 -8.72 25.06
C GLU A 468 36.80 -7.93 24.19
N LEU A 469 36.55 -6.67 24.54
CA LEU A 469 35.66 -5.76 23.83
C LEU A 469 36.42 -5.02 22.72
N ASP A 470 35.74 -4.77 21.60
CA ASP A 470 36.29 -3.99 20.48
C ASP A 470 35.91 -2.51 20.64
N MET A 471 36.91 -1.65 20.92
CA MET A 471 36.69 -0.21 21.15
C MET A 471 36.04 0.50 19.96
N GLN A 472 36.35 0.10 18.73
CA GLN A 472 35.78 0.72 17.53
C GLN A 472 34.30 0.38 17.36
N ARG A 473 33.86 -0.77 17.90
CA ARG A 473 32.45 -1.16 17.88
C ARG A 473 31.70 -0.53 19.03
N THR A 474 32.28 -0.49 20.24
CA THR A 474 31.64 0.12 21.42
C THR A 474 31.39 1.62 21.23
N GLU A 475 32.30 2.34 20.57
CA GLU A 475 32.13 3.77 20.25
C GLU A 475 30.88 4.04 19.40
N ARG A 476 30.49 3.11 18.52
CA ARG A 476 29.29 3.24 17.68
C ARG A 476 27.98 3.13 18.47
N TYR A 477 27.99 2.36 19.56
CA TYR A 477 26.77 2.05 20.32
C TYR A 477 26.58 2.92 21.57
N MET A 478 27.48 3.88 21.84
CA MET A 478 27.50 4.86 22.94
C MET A 478 26.92 4.34 24.29
N GLY A 479 27.80 4.16 25.29
CA GLY A 479 27.40 3.76 26.65
C GLY A 479 27.55 2.27 26.95
N ILE A 480 28.31 1.52 26.14
CA ILE A 480 28.74 0.16 26.47
C ILE A 480 30.17 0.23 27.02
N SER A 481 30.34 -0.04 28.31
CA SER A 481 31.62 -0.20 28.99
C SER A 481 31.73 -1.61 29.58
N SER A 482 32.92 -1.99 30.06
CA SER A 482 33.07 -3.27 30.77
C SER A 482 32.14 -3.36 32.00
N ASP A 483 31.88 -2.25 32.68
CA ASP A 483 30.96 -2.20 33.81
C ASP A 483 29.50 -2.46 33.41
N THR A 484 29.04 -1.88 32.29
CA THR A 484 27.67 -2.15 31.82
C THR A 484 27.50 -3.60 31.38
N VAL A 485 28.51 -4.18 30.72
CA VAL A 485 28.54 -5.61 30.39
C VAL A 485 28.50 -6.47 31.64
N GLN A 486 29.24 -6.12 32.69
CA GLN A 486 29.21 -6.84 33.98
C GLN A 486 27.80 -6.83 34.58
N LEU A 487 27.13 -5.67 34.63
CA LEU A 487 25.76 -5.56 35.13
C LEU A 487 24.79 -6.41 34.30
N SER A 488 24.91 -6.39 32.97
CA SER A 488 24.07 -7.20 32.08
C SER A 488 24.30 -8.70 32.27
N ILE A 489 25.53 -9.15 32.56
CA ILE A 489 25.82 -10.55 32.90
C ILE A 489 25.14 -10.95 34.22
N LEU A 490 25.17 -10.07 35.22
CA LEU A 490 24.60 -10.35 36.55
C LEU A 490 23.07 -10.36 36.56
N ASN A 491 22.45 -9.53 35.72
CA ASN A 491 21.00 -9.42 35.61
C ASN A 491 20.37 -10.53 34.73
N ASP A 492 21.16 -11.27 33.95
CA ASP A 492 20.61 -12.30 33.07
C ASP A 492 20.13 -13.54 33.86
N PRO A 493 18.86 -13.94 33.74
CA PRO A 493 18.28 -15.02 34.54
C PRO A 493 18.81 -16.41 34.16
N LYS A 494 19.41 -16.57 32.97
CA LYS A 494 19.97 -17.84 32.50
C LYS A 494 21.41 -18.02 32.96
N ILE A 495 22.16 -16.93 33.07
CA ILE A 495 23.55 -16.93 33.54
C ILE A 495 23.54 -16.67 35.05
N LYS A 496 23.37 -17.73 35.84
CA LYS A 496 23.31 -17.68 37.33
C LYS A 496 24.69 -17.37 37.97
N LEU A 497 25.34 -16.29 37.55
CA LEU A 497 26.61 -15.81 38.09
C LEU A 497 26.35 -14.75 39.17
N LYS A 498 27.20 -14.75 40.20
CA LYS A 498 27.23 -13.70 41.24
C LYS A 498 28.34 -12.69 40.95
N SER A 499 28.29 -11.52 41.57
CA SER A 499 29.30 -10.45 41.44
C SER A 499 30.73 -10.92 41.68
N GLU A 500 30.92 -11.90 42.58
CA GLU A 500 32.23 -12.51 42.88
C GLU A 500 32.87 -13.22 41.68
N HIS A 501 32.06 -13.68 40.73
CA HIS A 501 32.47 -14.48 39.59
C HIS A 501 32.83 -13.63 38.36
N VAL A 502 32.51 -12.33 38.35
CA VAL A 502 32.82 -11.45 37.21
C VAL A 502 33.73 -10.33 37.71
N ARG A 503 34.96 -10.28 37.18
CA ARG A 503 35.94 -9.24 37.50
C ARG A 503 36.27 -8.41 36.27
N VAL A 504 36.02 -7.12 36.35
CA VAL A 504 36.52 -6.13 35.39
C VAL A 504 38.03 -5.97 35.63
N ILE A 505 38.85 -6.12 34.59
CA ILE A 505 40.29 -5.81 34.68
C ILE A 505 40.53 -4.39 34.16
N ASP A 506 39.91 -4.08 33.03
CA ASP A 506 40.17 -2.90 32.22
C ASP A 506 38.87 -2.48 31.51
N GLU A 507 38.84 -1.29 30.92
CA GLU A 507 37.68 -0.80 30.14
C GLU A 507 37.31 -1.75 29.00
N THR A 508 38.29 -2.51 28.51
CA THR A 508 38.14 -3.44 27.38
C THR A 508 38.08 -4.92 27.77
N LYS A 509 38.37 -5.28 29.02
CA LYS A 509 38.59 -6.69 29.41
C LYS A 509 37.88 -7.10 30.68
N LEU A 510 37.16 -8.22 30.56
CA LEU A 510 36.41 -8.86 31.64
C LEU A 510 36.88 -10.30 31.84
N ARG A 511 36.98 -10.73 33.10
CA ARG A 511 37.20 -12.12 33.49
C ARG A 511 35.95 -12.69 34.16
N ILE A 512 35.54 -13.85 33.68
CA ILE A 512 34.39 -14.59 34.20
C ILE A 512 34.89 -15.92 34.74
N TYR A 513 34.58 -16.21 35.99
CA TYR A 513 34.91 -17.45 36.69
C TYR A 513 33.66 -18.35 36.76
N PRO A 514 33.81 -19.67 36.57
CA PRO A 514 32.69 -20.61 36.70
C PRO A 514 32.26 -20.77 38.17
N THR A 515 31.01 -21.17 38.39
CA THR A 515 30.45 -21.39 39.73
C THR A 515 30.76 -22.77 40.31
N GLY A 516 31.05 -23.77 39.46
CA GLY A 516 31.25 -25.16 39.88
C GLY A 516 32.60 -25.43 40.55
N THR A 517 32.55 -26.12 41.70
CA THR A 517 33.73 -26.61 42.44
C THR A 517 34.24 -27.98 41.93
N ASP A 518 33.43 -28.70 41.13
CA ASP A 518 33.74 -30.00 40.54
C ASP A 518 34.74 -29.89 39.37
N LYS A 519 36.00 -30.30 39.57
CA LYS A 519 37.06 -30.27 38.54
C LYS A 519 36.70 -31.01 37.24
N SER A 520 35.86 -32.05 37.30
CA SER A 520 35.44 -32.83 36.12
C SER A 520 34.37 -32.15 35.27
N LYS A 521 33.51 -31.32 35.86
CA LYS A 521 32.43 -30.60 35.17
C LYS A 521 32.80 -29.18 34.77
N LEU A 522 33.87 -28.65 35.33
CA LEU A 522 34.32 -27.28 35.10
C LEU A 522 34.59 -26.99 33.61
N GLN A 523 35.20 -27.92 32.89
CA GLN A 523 35.42 -27.76 31.44
C GLN A 523 34.10 -27.65 30.66
N LEU A 524 33.10 -28.46 31.01
CA LEU A 524 31.78 -28.42 30.38
C LEU A 524 31.06 -27.10 30.71
N GLU A 525 31.14 -26.63 31.96
CA GLU A 525 30.57 -25.35 32.37
C GLU A 525 31.19 -24.16 31.63
N LEU A 526 32.52 -24.16 31.44
CA LEU A 526 33.21 -23.12 30.67
C LEU A 526 32.82 -23.13 29.19
N HIS A 527 32.65 -24.31 28.58
CA HIS A 527 32.16 -24.42 27.20
C HIS A 527 30.69 -23.97 27.08
N ASN A 528 29.86 -24.31 28.07
CA ASN A 528 28.47 -23.85 28.13
C ASN A 528 28.40 -22.33 28.27
N LEU A 529 29.15 -21.74 29.21
CA LEU A 529 29.24 -20.28 29.37
C LEU A 529 29.76 -19.61 28.10
N LYS A 530 30.79 -20.16 27.45
CA LYS A 530 31.29 -19.66 26.16
C LYS A 530 30.24 -19.69 25.05
N SER A 531 29.31 -20.65 25.06
CA SER A 531 28.22 -20.71 24.07
C SER A 531 27.06 -19.75 24.38
N MET A 532 26.87 -19.40 25.66
CA MET A 532 25.77 -18.56 26.15
C MET A 532 26.13 -17.08 26.14
N LEU A 533 27.36 -16.72 26.50
CA LEU A 533 27.82 -15.33 26.59
C LEU A 533 27.66 -14.54 25.28
N PRO A 534 27.94 -15.08 24.08
CA PRO A 534 27.72 -14.36 22.83
C PRO A 534 26.25 -14.02 22.55
N LYS A 535 25.30 -14.67 23.23
CA LYS A 535 23.84 -14.43 23.10
C LYS A 535 23.30 -13.48 24.18
N LEU A 536 24.14 -13.07 25.11
CA LEU A 536 23.78 -12.16 26.19
C LEU A 536 23.44 -10.79 25.61
N ILE A 537 22.36 -10.22 26.11
CA ILE A 537 21.93 -8.87 25.75
C ILE A 537 22.70 -7.90 26.64
N VAL A 538 23.49 -7.02 26.03
CA VAL A 538 24.31 -6.05 26.78
C VAL A 538 23.54 -4.76 27.03
N LYS A 539 22.71 -4.36 26.05
CA LYS A 539 21.92 -3.15 26.09
C LYS A 539 20.54 -3.44 25.49
N VAL A 540 19.52 -3.25 26.31
CA VAL A 540 18.12 -3.03 25.93
C VAL A 540 17.63 -2.02 26.95
N ASP A 541 17.28 -0.81 26.51
CA ASP A 541 16.42 0.02 27.36
C ASP A 541 15.09 -0.74 27.47
N GLU A 542 14.80 -1.28 28.65
CA GLU A 542 13.44 -1.65 29.02
C GLU A 542 12.65 -0.33 29.09
N VAL A 543 12.01 0.02 27.98
CA VAL A 543 10.95 1.03 27.96
C VAL A 543 9.69 0.44 28.57
#